data_AF-A0A1V5U1Y6-F1
#
_entry.id   AF-A0A1V5U1Y6-F1
#
_cell.length_a   1.000
_cell.length_b   1.000
_cell.length_c   1.000
_cell.angle_alpha   90.00
_cell.angle_beta   90.00
_cell.angle_gamma   90.00
#
_symmetry.space_group_name_H-M   'P 1'
#
loop_
_entity.id
_entity.type
_entity.pdbx_description
1 polymer ?
#
loop_
_entity_poly.entity_id
_entity_poly.type
_entity_poly.pdbx_seq_one_letter_code
_entity_poly.pdbx_strand_id
1 'polypeptide(L)'
;MNCPYCGTANSNGTRFCVGCGANIEGAPHEAPKPPVQTYQASYAPPPPAYQSVPAINPLTQPMRTGEFFWMMFVFAIPLVGFICSLVWAFGGNVNLNRKNLSRALLIWMLVSIILTIVVSIILALLGASLADAFSSYTYY
;
A
#
# COMPACT_ATOMS: atom_id res chain seq x y z
N MET A 1 29.17 -34.46 -24.59
CA MET A 1 30.34 -34.47 -23.69
C MET A 1 29.92 -34.14 -22.27
N ASN A 2 30.62 -34.69 -21.27
CA ASN A 2 30.37 -34.32 -19.88
C ASN A 2 31.24 -33.12 -19.54
N CYS A 3 30.67 -32.15 -18.84
CA CYS A 3 31.42 -30.98 -18.43
C CYS A 3 32.46 -31.38 -17.37
N PRO A 4 33.74 -30.99 -17.54
CA PRO A 4 34.80 -31.34 -16.59
C PRO A 4 34.65 -30.65 -15.23
N TYR A 5 33.86 -29.56 -15.17
CA TYR A 5 33.63 -28.78 -13.97
C TYR A 5 32.41 -29.25 -13.15
N CYS A 6 31.33 -29.69 -13.82
CA CYS A 6 30.04 -30.03 -13.17
C CYS A 6 29.63 -31.50 -13.35
N GLY A 7 30.26 -32.24 -14.26
CA GLY A 7 29.92 -33.62 -14.60
C GLY A 7 28.63 -33.79 -15.42
N THR A 8 27.78 -32.76 -15.51
CA THR A 8 26.54 -32.78 -16.29
C THR A 8 26.82 -33.15 -17.74
N ALA A 9 26.03 -34.08 -18.27
CA ALA A 9 26.07 -34.46 -19.68
C ALA A 9 25.48 -33.32 -20.53
N ASN A 10 26.29 -32.79 -21.44
CA ASN A 10 25.91 -31.74 -22.37
C ASN A 10 26.02 -32.24 -23.82
N SER A 11 25.21 -31.67 -24.72
CA SER A 11 25.30 -31.99 -26.15
C SER A 11 26.63 -31.51 -26.74
N ASN A 12 27.16 -32.23 -27.72
CA ASN A 12 28.44 -31.87 -28.34
C ASN A 12 28.33 -30.52 -29.08
N GLY A 13 29.30 -29.63 -28.86
CA GLY A 13 29.30 -28.25 -29.40
C GLY A 13 28.65 -27.18 -28.50
N THR A 14 28.21 -27.53 -27.28
CA THR A 14 27.70 -26.55 -26.31
C THR A 14 28.83 -25.75 -25.68
N ARG A 15 28.69 -24.41 -25.66
CA ARG A 15 29.71 -23.49 -25.15
C ARG A 15 29.71 -23.40 -23.62
N PHE A 16 28.57 -23.64 -22.97
CA PHE A 16 28.39 -23.54 -21.53
C PHE A 16 27.62 -24.74 -20.95
N CYS A 17 28.03 -25.27 -19.78
CA CYS A 17 27.36 -26.39 -19.08
C CYS A 17 25.95 -25.99 -18.66
N VAL A 18 24.92 -26.74 -19.07
CA VAL A 18 23.52 -26.45 -18.70
C VAL A 18 23.21 -26.70 -17.23
N GLY A 19 24.09 -27.41 -16.52
CA GLY A 19 23.95 -27.69 -15.08
C GLY A 19 24.60 -26.65 -14.16
N CYS A 20 25.72 -26.03 -14.57
CA CYS A 20 26.48 -25.10 -13.72
C CYS A 20 26.85 -23.76 -14.38
N GLY A 21 26.64 -23.61 -15.68
CA GLY A 21 26.94 -22.39 -16.45
C GLY A 21 28.42 -22.21 -16.86
N ALA A 22 29.33 -23.12 -16.51
CA ALA A 22 30.75 -23.00 -16.86
C ALA A 22 30.99 -23.11 -18.36
N ASN A 23 31.93 -22.32 -18.90
CA ASN A 23 32.34 -22.43 -20.30
C ASN A 23 33.14 -23.73 -20.51
N ILE A 24 32.73 -24.53 -21.49
CA ILE A 24 33.30 -25.86 -21.77
C ILE A 24 33.75 -26.01 -23.23
N GLU A 25 33.96 -24.89 -23.91
CA GLU A 25 34.53 -24.91 -25.26
C GLU A 25 36.01 -25.30 -25.26
N GLY A 26 36.35 -26.36 -25.98
CA GLY A 26 37.74 -26.75 -26.25
C GLY A 26 38.44 -27.61 -25.19
N ALA A 27 37.71 -28.17 -24.22
CA ALA A 27 38.32 -29.07 -23.22
C ALA A 27 38.65 -30.46 -23.83
N PRO A 28 39.92 -30.94 -23.74
CA PRO A 28 40.31 -32.27 -24.23
C PRO A 28 39.64 -33.40 -23.43
N HIS A 29 39.19 -34.44 -24.12
CA HIS A 29 38.61 -35.63 -23.50
C HIS A 29 39.72 -36.62 -23.11
N GLU A 30 39.83 -36.95 -21.82
CA GLU A 30 40.71 -38.02 -21.34
C GLU A 30 39.98 -38.91 -20.31
N ALA A 31 40.23 -40.23 -20.39
CA ALA A 31 39.66 -41.32 -19.59
C ALA A 31 40.82 -42.15 -19.00
N PRO A 32 40.66 -43.09 -18.03
CA PRO A 32 39.72 -43.23 -16.90
C PRO A 32 40.41 -43.58 -15.53
N LYS A 33 39.61 -43.55 -14.42
CA LYS A 33 39.57 -44.46 -13.22
C LYS A 33 40.24 -44.07 -11.84
N PRO A 34 39.88 -44.73 -10.69
CA PRO A 34 39.27 -44.22 -9.42
C PRO A 34 40.25 -44.22 -8.18
N PRO A 35 39.96 -43.91 -6.87
CA PRO A 35 38.72 -44.05 -6.07
C PRO A 35 38.34 -42.92 -5.05
N VAL A 36 37.15 -43.14 -4.48
CA VAL A 36 36.33 -42.51 -3.41
C VAL A 36 37.03 -41.57 -2.39
N GLN A 37 36.43 -40.38 -2.18
CA GLN A 37 36.57 -39.62 -0.93
C GLN A 37 35.21 -39.17 -0.38
N THR A 38 35.08 -39.34 0.93
CA THR A 38 33.93 -39.06 1.81
C THR A 38 33.61 -37.57 1.85
N TYR A 39 32.37 -37.18 1.52
CA TYR A 39 31.94 -35.79 1.64
C TYR A 39 31.25 -35.54 2.99
N GLN A 40 31.83 -34.68 3.82
CA GLN A 40 31.16 -34.04 4.97
C GLN A 40 30.23 -32.94 4.45
N ALA A 41 28.96 -32.98 4.87
CA ALA A 41 27.97 -31.97 4.54
C ALA A 41 28.22 -30.67 5.32
N SER A 42 28.55 -29.59 4.60
CA SER A 42 28.58 -28.25 5.16
C SER A 42 27.22 -27.58 4.93
N TYR A 43 26.56 -27.18 6.01
CA TYR A 43 25.25 -26.52 5.97
C TYR A 43 25.39 -25.11 5.38
N ALA A 44 24.75 -24.88 4.22
CA ALA A 44 24.49 -23.53 3.72
C ALA A 44 23.18 -22.99 4.35
N PRO A 45 23.14 -21.72 4.81
CA PRO A 45 21.91 -21.12 5.32
C PRO A 45 20.86 -20.99 4.20
N PRO A 46 19.55 -21.17 4.50
CA PRO A 46 18.50 -21.10 3.51
C PRO A 46 18.41 -19.70 2.88
N PRO A 47 18.10 -19.58 1.58
CA PRO A 47 17.95 -18.29 0.91
C PRO A 47 16.79 -17.49 1.53
N PRO A 48 16.90 -16.14 1.57
CA PRO A 48 15.85 -15.30 2.11
C PRO A 48 14.56 -15.49 1.32
N ALA A 49 13.47 -15.77 2.04
CA ALA A 49 12.14 -15.91 1.46
C ALA A 49 11.72 -14.57 0.84
N TYR A 50 11.76 -14.48 -0.48
CA TYR A 50 11.08 -13.41 -1.21
C TYR A 50 9.58 -13.54 -0.92
N GLN A 51 9.05 -12.61 -0.13
CA GLN A 51 7.60 -12.44 0.02
C GLN A 51 7.04 -12.09 -1.36
N SER A 52 6.23 -12.98 -1.93
CA SER A 52 5.49 -12.70 -3.14
C SER A 52 4.58 -11.51 -2.88
N VAL A 53 4.76 -10.43 -3.65
CA VAL A 53 3.87 -9.27 -3.62
C VAL A 53 2.49 -9.78 -4.00
N PRO A 54 1.47 -9.70 -3.11
CA PRO A 54 0.14 -10.19 -3.42
C PRO A 54 -0.41 -9.46 -4.64
N ALA A 55 -1.16 -10.19 -5.48
CA ALA A 55 -1.80 -9.63 -6.67
C ALA A 55 -2.55 -8.34 -6.29
N ILE A 56 -2.20 -7.22 -6.92
CA ILE A 56 -2.78 -5.91 -6.64
C ILE A 56 -4.25 -5.96 -7.05
N ASN A 57 -5.15 -6.10 -6.08
CA ASN A 57 -6.57 -5.89 -6.33
C ASN A 57 -6.80 -4.37 -6.41
N PRO A 58 -7.21 -3.83 -7.58
CA PRO A 58 -7.39 -2.38 -7.75
C PRO A 58 -8.44 -1.80 -6.79
N LEU A 59 -9.34 -2.63 -6.26
CA LEU A 59 -10.34 -2.23 -5.27
C LEU A 59 -9.79 -2.15 -3.84
N THR A 60 -8.66 -2.78 -3.51
CA THR A 60 -8.05 -2.71 -2.17
C THR A 60 -6.74 -1.93 -2.14
N GLN A 61 -6.31 -1.41 -3.30
CA GLN A 61 -5.10 -0.60 -3.38
C GLN A 61 -5.19 0.62 -2.43
N PRO A 62 -4.12 0.94 -1.67
CA PRO A 62 -4.08 2.15 -0.86
C PRO A 62 -4.29 3.40 -1.71
N MET A 63 -5.01 4.39 -1.19
CA MET A 63 -5.17 5.67 -1.88
C MET A 63 -3.85 6.43 -1.91
N ARG A 64 -3.55 7.05 -3.05
CA ARG A 64 -2.40 7.96 -3.20
C ARG A 64 -2.66 9.25 -2.44
N THR A 65 -1.60 9.90 -1.96
CA THR A 65 -1.67 11.19 -1.24
C THR A 65 -2.37 12.27 -2.07
N GLY A 66 -2.13 12.32 -3.39
CA GLY A 66 -2.78 13.29 -4.27
C GLY A 66 -4.29 13.09 -4.42
N GLU A 67 -4.76 11.84 -4.43
CA GLU A 67 -6.20 11.52 -4.44
C GLU A 67 -6.86 11.95 -3.13
N PHE A 68 -6.18 11.75 -2.00
CA PHE A 68 -6.65 12.18 -0.70
C PHE A 68 -6.75 13.71 -0.60
N PHE A 69 -5.74 14.44 -1.09
CA PHE A 69 -5.75 15.90 -1.16
C PHE A 69 -6.94 16.43 -1.96
N TRP A 70 -7.18 15.89 -3.16
CA TRP A 70 -8.31 16.30 -3.99
C TRP A 70 -9.66 15.99 -3.34
N MET A 71 -9.77 14.84 -2.68
CA MET A 71 -10.97 14.52 -1.89
C MET A 71 -11.21 15.59 -0.83
N MET A 72 -10.21 15.97 -0.03
CA MET A 72 -10.36 17.01 1.00
C MET A 72 -10.80 18.36 0.42
N PHE A 73 -10.29 18.73 -0.76
CA PHE A 73 -10.74 19.95 -1.44
C PHE A 73 -12.21 19.90 -1.83
N VAL A 74 -12.69 18.78 -2.39
CA VAL A 74 -14.10 18.59 -2.74
C VAL A 74 -15.00 18.65 -1.49
N PHE A 75 -14.55 18.07 -0.37
CA PHE A 75 -15.29 18.10 0.89
C PHE A 75 -15.33 19.47 1.57
N ALA A 76 -14.41 20.38 1.23
CA ALA A 76 -14.45 21.75 1.73
C ALA A 76 -15.70 22.50 1.22
N ILE A 77 -16.29 22.06 0.12
CA ILE A 77 -17.55 22.58 -0.40
C ILE A 77 -18.70 21.75 0.19
N PRO A 78 -19.54 22.27 1.10
CA PRO A 78 -20.45 21.44 1.90
C PRO A 78 -21.43 20.59 1.07
N LEU A 79 -22.08 21.20 0.07
CA LEU A 79 -23.08 20.52 -0.76
C LEU A 79 -22.43 19.52 -1.74
N VAL A 80 -21.33 19.90 -2.38
CA VAL A 80 -20.63 19.03 -3.33
C VAL A 80 -19.98 17.86 -2.58
N GLY A 81 -19.33 18.14 -1.45
CA GLY A 81 -18.78 17.14 -0.55
C GLY A 81 -19.82 16.14 -0.08
N PHE A 82 -21.03 16.59 0.28
CA PHE A 82 -22.13 15.70 0.65
C PHE A 82 -22.53 14.76 -0.49
N ILE A 83 -22.78 15.30 -1.69
CA ILE A 83 -23.22 14.49 -2.83
C ILE A 83 -22.14 13.48 -3.23
N CYS A 84 -20.88 13.92 -3.32
CA CYS A 84 -19.76 13.04 -3.67
C CYS A 84 -19.55 11.93 -2.64
N SER A 85 -19.69 12.23 -1.34
CA SER A 85 -19.57 11.20 -0.29
C SER A 85 -20.68 10.15 -0.39
N LEU A 86 -21.91 10.51 -0.76
CA LEU A 86 -22.98 9.54 -1.02
C LEU A 86 -22.66 8.63 -2.23
N VAL A 87 -22.25 9.24 -3.35
CA VAL A 87 -21.91 8.49 -4.58
C VAL A 87 -20.79 7.48 -4.31
N TRP A 88 -19.77 7.88 -3.55
CA TRP A 88 -18.63 7.00 -3.26
C TRP A 88 -18.91 6.02 -2.11
N ALA A 89 -19.70 6.38 -1.10
CA ALA A 89 -20.03 5.48 0.02
C ALA A 89 -20.89 4.28 -0.41
N PHE A 90 -21.76 4.47 -1.42
CA PHE A 90 -22.72 3.49 -1.89
C PHE A 90 -22.45 2.95 -3.31
N GLY A 91 -21.46 3.49 -4.03
CA GLY A 91 -21.11 3.02 -5.37
C GLY A 91 -20.52 1.60 -5.40
N GLY A 92 -20.84 0.81 -6.42
CA GLY A 92 -20.34 -0.57 -6.58
C GLY A 92 -18.84 -0.65 -6.89
N ASN A 93 -18.35 0.14 -7.85
CA ASN A 93 -17.00 0.08 -8.42
C ASN A 93 -16.06 1.16 -7.88
N VAL A 94 -15.96 1.27 -6.56
CA VAL A 94 -15.10 2.26 -5.90
C VAL A 94 -14.11 1.52 -5.00
N ASN A 95 -12.88 2.03 -4.91
CA ASN A 95 -11.86 1.48 -4.02
C ASN A 95 -12.37 1.46 -2.56
N LEU A 96 -12.15 0.36 -1.85
CA LEU A 96 -12.63 0.14 -0.50
C LEU A 96 -12.15 1.21 0.49
N ASN A 97 -10.90 1.66 0.38
CA ASN A 97 -10.38 2.75 1.21
C ASN A 97 -11.14 4.05 0.98
N ARG A 98 -11.51 4.33 -0.28
CA ARG A 98 -12.31 5.50 -0.64
C ARG A 98 -13.74 5.42 -0.14
N LYS A 99 -14.35 4.23 -0.21
CA LYS A 99 -15.69 3.96 0.36
C LYS A 99 -15.70 4.20 1.86
N ASN A 100 -14.72 3.64 2.57
CA ASN A 100 -14.62 3.78 4.03
C ASN A 100 -14.35 5.23 4.44
N LEU A 101 -13.47 5.94 3.71
CA LEU A 101 -13.24 7.37 3.94
C LEU A 101 -14.53 8.18 3.72
N SER A 102 -15.27 7.90 2.64
CA SER A 102 -16.52 8.62 2.34
C SER A 102 -17.59 8.38 3.42
N ARG A 103 -17.72 7.14 3.91
CA ARG A 103 -18.60 6.81 5.04
C ARG A 103 -18.19 7.50 6.34
N ALA A 104 -16.88 7.52 6.64
CA ALA A 104 -16.36 8.22 7.81
C ALA A 104 -16.62 9.72 7.75
N LEU A 105 -16.51 10.33 6.56
CA LEU A 105 -16.78 11.75 6.36
C LEU A 105 -18.27 12.10 6.48
N LEU A 106 -19.18 11.23 6.06
CA LEU A 106 -20.63 11.40 6.33
C LEU A 106 -20.92 11.44 7.83
N ILE A 107 -20.28 10.55 8.61
CA ILE A 107 -20.41 10.53 10.07
C ILE A 107 -19.83 11.81 10.68
N TRP A 108 -18.63 12.21 10.25
CA TRP A 108 -18.00 13.46 10.72
C TRP A 108 -18.82 14.71 10.40
N MET A 109 -19.51 14.74 9.26
CA MET A 109 -20.42 15.84 8.92
C MET A 109 -21.63 15.89 9.87
N LEU A 110 -22.25 14.74 10.18
CA LEU A 110 -23.34 14.71 11.16
C LEU A 110 -22.87 15.21 12.53
N VAL A 111 -21.69 14.77 12.96
CA VAL A 111 -21.06 15.23 14.20
C VAL A 111 -20.79 16.74 14.17
N SER A 112 -20.28 17.28 13.06
CA SER A 112 -20.00 18.71 12.95
C SER A 112 -21.27 19.56 12.96
N ILE A 113 -22.37 19.09 12.35
CA ILE A 113 -23.67 19.76 12.41
C ILE A 113 -24.16 19.85 13.85
N ILE A 114 -24.16 18.72 14.59
CA ILE A 114 -24.59 18.69 16.00
C ILE A 114 -23.74 19.63 16.85
N LEU A 115 -22.41 19.56 16.69
CA LEU A 115 -21.48 20.41 17.43
C LEU A 115 -21.71 21.89 17.12
N THR A 116 -21.95 22.25 15.86
CA THR A 116 -22.22 23.63 15.44
C THR A 116 -23.51 24.17 16.08
N ILE A 117 -24.56 23.35 16.14
CA ILE A 117 -25.82 23.73 16.80
C ILE A 117 -25.58 23.96 18.30
N VAL A 118 -24.88 23.06 18.99
CA VAL A 118 -24.61 23.20 20.42
C VAL A 118 -23.76 24.44 20.70
N VAL A 119 -22.68 24.64 19.94
CA VAL A 119 -21.79 25.79 20.10
C VAL A 119 -22.51 27.10 19.78
N SER A 120 -23.33 27.15 18.73
CA SER A 120 -24.09 28.36 18.39
C SER A 120 -25.11 28.75 19.46
N ILE A 121 -25.78 27.78 20.09
CA ILE A 121 -26.67 28.05 21.25
C ILE A 121 -25.87 28.65 22.40
N ILE A 122 -24.75 28.04 22.76
CA ILE A 122 -23.88 28.55 23.85
C ILE A 122 -23.40 29.97 23.52
N LEU A 123 -22.93 30.20 22.29
CA LEU A 123 -22.43 31.49 21.86
C LEU A 123 -23.53 32.56 21.83
N ALA A 124 -24.76 32.20 21.45
CA ALA A 124 -25.90 33.11 21.46
C ALA A 124 -26.30 33.51 22.89
N LEU A 125 -26.33 32.55 23.83
CA LEU A 125 -26.63 32.82 25.24
C LEU A 125 -25.56 33.72 25.88
N LEU A 126 -24.29 33.43 25.64
CA LEU A 126 -23.17 34.26 26.10
C LEU A 126 -23.14 35.63 25.40
N GLY A 127 -23.48 35.68 24.11
CA GLY A 127 -23.55 36.92 23.35
C GLY A 127 -24.65 37.85 23.85
N ALA A 128 -25.81 37.29 24.20
CA ALA A 128 -26.93 38.05 24.77
C ALA A 128 -26.54 38.65 26.14
N SER A 129 -25.95 37.85 27.03
CA SER A 129 -25.53 38.34 28.35
C SER A 129 -24.43 39.41 28.27
N LEU A 130 -23.50 39.28 27.32
CA LEU A 130 -22.49 40.32 27.06
C LEU A 130 -23.13 41.59 26.48
N ALA A 131 -24.06 41.46 25.53
CA ALA A 131 -24.75 42.61 24.94
C ALA A 131 -25.55 43.42 25.98
N ASP A 132 -26.22 42.74 26.91
CA ASP A 132 -26.92 43.37 28.03
C ASP A 132 -25.94 44.12 28.96
N ALA A 133 -24.77 43.54 29.24
CA ALA A 133 -23.73 44.16 30.04
C ALA A 133 -23.14 45.42 29.37
N PHE A 134 -22.91 45.39 28.05
CA PHE A 134 -22.45 46.58 27.31
C PHE A 134 -23.52 47.66 27.20
N SER A 135 -24.77 47.28 26.97
CA SER A 135 -25.91 48.19 26.96
C SER A 135 -25.98 48.93 28.29
N SER A 136 -26.02 48.20 29.42
CA SER A 136 -26.06 48.81 30.74
C SER A 136 -24.86 49.73 31.03
N TYR A 137 -23.64 49.38 30.62
CA TYR A 137 -22.46 50.26 30.76
C TYR A 137 -22.58 51.56 29.96
N THR A 138 -23.19 51.54 28.77
CA THR A 138 -23.26 52.72 27.89
C THR A 138 -24.32 53.74 28.35
N TYR A 139 -25.30 53.31 29.15
CA TYR A 139 -26.36 54.18 29.69
C TYR A 139 -25.99 54.87 31.02
N TYR A 140 -24.88 54.51 31.67
CA TYR A 140 -24.32 55.19 32.84
C TYR A 140 -23.21 56.17 32.45
#